data_AF-A0AAD9T785-F1
#
_entry.id   AF-A0AAD9T785-F1
#
_cell.length_a   1.000
_cell.length_b   1.000
_cell.length_c   1.000
_cell.angle_alpha   90.00
_cell.angle_beta   90.00
_cell.angle_gamma   90.00
#
_symmetry.space_group_name_H-M   'P 1'
#
loop_
_entity.id
_entity.type
_entity.pdbx_description
1 polymer ?
#
loop_
_entity_poly.entity_id
_entity_poly.type
_entity_poly.pdbx_seq_one_letter_code
_entity_poly.pdbx_strand_id
1 'polypeptide(L)'
;MPPKTPRKSRRHNQNSIQASDHDNEGIYNAPVPARSPAQINFAVIRRYVPALEAIISYAPSAQLYTMQPTGSWEKQANVEGTLFICQLTPSPITGGSRHCIVLLNRKGLENLIVESGEIQNVEITEQGYLMLGFKPRAESHQTEMKVLCLFIQADDPPREAICQMIKGHWEEATRERSLAGGSDGISNLGDGFIPSTEGHEDQKTMGRRLSLSELFGKS
;
A
#
# COMPACT_ATOMS: atom_id res chain seq x y z
N MET A 1 -54.59 87.57 -18.29
CA MET A 1 -55.01 86.79 -19.48
C MET A 1 -53.74 86.39 -20.22
N PRO A 2 -53.56 85.19 -20.79
CA PRO A 2 -54.39 83.98 -20.85
C PRO A 2 -53.58 82.74 -20.32
N PRO A 3 -53.64 81.50 -20.83
CA PRO A 3 -54.33 80.41 -20.12
C PRO A 3 -53.51 79.12 -19.91
N LYS A 4 -54.16 78.20 -19.20
CA LYS A 4 -53.96 76.74 -19.14
C LYS A 4 -53.54 76.12 -20.48
N THR A 5 -52.76 75.04 -20.45
CA THR A 5 -53.14 73.75 -21.06
C THR A 5 -52.18 72.60 -20.66
N PRO A 6 -52.63 71.34 -20.76
CA PRO A 6 -52.44 70.37 -19.68
C PRO A 6 -51.87 69.00 -20.14
N ARG A 7 -51.75 68.10 -19.16
CA ARG A 7 -51.81 66.62 -19.23
C ARG A 7 -50.69 65.89 -19.99
N LYS A 8 -49.96 65.03 -19.25
CA LYS A 8 -50.27 63.59 -19.23
C LYS A 8 -49.51 62.82 -18.12
N SER A 9 -50.32 62.22 -17.26
CA SER A 9 -50.24 60.86 -16.70
C SER A 9 -48.87 60.26 -16.32
N ARG A 10 -48.69 60.08 -15.02
CA ARG A 10 -47.70 59.22 -14.37
C ARG A 10 -48.05 57.73 -14.57
N ARG A 11 -47.15 56.95 -15.18
CA ARG A 11 -47.03 55.50 -14.93
C ARG A 11 -45.56 55.06 -14.94
N HIS A 12 -45.09 54.78 -13.74
CA HIS A 12 -44.23 53.65 -13.34
C HIS A 12 -43.12 53.21 -14.30
N ASN A 13 -41.87 53.46 -13.90
CA ASN A 13 -40.88 52.40 -13.91
C ASN A 13 -39.88 52.61 -12.76
N GLN A 14 -39.91 51.70 -11.80
CA GLN A 14 -38.80 51.51 -10.87
C GLN A 14 -37.63 50.97 -11.69
N ASN A 15 -36.43 51.47 -11.42
CA ASN A 15 -35.32 50.64 -10.95
C ASN A 15 -34.07 51.51 -10.89
N SER A 16 -33.70 51.89 -9.67
CA SER A 16 -32.34 52.23 -9.31
C SER A 16 -31.45 51.04 -9.68
N ILE A 17 -30.65 51.19 -10.74
CA ILE A 17 -29.57 50.27 -11.04
C ILE A 17 -28.52 50.49 -9.95
N GLN A 18 -28.56 49.63 -8.92
CA GLN A 18 -27.49 49.47 -7.96
C GLN A 18 -26.20 49.16 -8.74
N ALA A 19 -25.16 49.95 -8.50
CA ALA A 19 -23.80 49.57 -8.86
C ALA A 19 -23.48 48.24 -8.17
N SER A 20 -23.40 47.17 -8.96
CA SER A 20 -22.92 45.86 -8.52
C SER A 20 -21.45 45.77 -8.92
N ASP A 21 -20.56 45.98 -7.97
CA ASP A 21 -19.22 45.37 -7.97
C ASP A 21 -19.43 43.86 -8.05
N HIS A 22 -19.31 43.30 -9.25
CA HIS A 22 -19.11 41.87 -9.41
C HIS A 22 -17.60 41.65 -9.45
N ASP A 23 -17.04 41.42 -8.27
CA ASP A 23 -15.75 40.78 -8.12
C ASP A 23 -15.79 39.49 -8.93
N ASN A 24 -15.00 39.45 -9.99
CA ASN A 24 -14.81 38.29 -10.83
C ASN A 24 -14.09 37.23 -9.99
N GLU A 25 -14.86 36.41 -9.27
CA GLU A 25 -14.47 35.12 -8.70
C GLU A 25 -14.05 34.21 -9.86
N GLY A 26 -12.84 34.48 -10.39
CA GLY A 26 -12.19 33.64 -11.36
C GLY A 26 -11.99 32.29 -10.71
N ILE A 27 -12.84 31.33 -11.09
CA ILE A 27 -12.73 29.94 -10.68
C ILE A 27 -11.32 29.50 -11.07
N TYR A 28 -10.42 29.43 -10.08
CA TYR A 28 -9.08 28.91 -10.23
C TYR A 28 -9.21 27.39 -10.43
N ASN A 29 -9.44 26.97 -11.67
CA ASN A 29 -9.33 25.57 -12.03
C ASN A 29 -7.85 25.19 -11.98
N ALA A 30 -7.40 24.69 -10.83
CA ALA A 30 -6.09 24.07 -10.73
C ALA A 30 -5.97 23.02 -11.85
N PRO A 31 -4.84 22.96 -12.58
CA PRO A 31 -4.66 21.97 -13.64
C PRO A 31 -4.91 20.58 -13.07
N VAL A 32 -5.79 19.81 -13.72
CA VAL A 32 -6.02 18.40 -13.35
C VAL A 32 -4.66 17.70 -13.35
N PRO A 33 -4.30 16.95 -12.29
CA PRO A 33 -3.03 16.23 -12.24
C PRO A 33 -2.89 15.37 -13.49
N ALA A 34 -1.79 15.54 -14.23
CA ALA A 34 -1.55 14.83 -15.49
C ALA A 34 -1.45 13.30 -15.33
N ARG A 35 -1.41 12.79 -14.09
CA ARG A 35 -1.29 11.36 -13.78
C ARG A 35 -2.51 10.86 -13.03
N SER A 36 -3.01 9.70 -13.42
CA SER A 36 -4.08 9.01 -12.71
C SER A 36 -3.61 8.45 -11.35
N PRO A 37 -4.51 8.20 -10.39
CA PRO A 37 -4.16 7.58 -9.11
C PRO A 37 -3.38 6.25 -9.27
N ALA A 38 -3.76 5.43 -10.25
CA ALA A 38 -3.06 4.18 -10.55
C ALA A 38 -1.62 4.41 -10.99
N GLN A 39 -1.37 5.41 -11.85
CA GLN A 39 -0.02 5.77 -12.29
C GLN A 39 0.84 6.31 -11.14
N ILE A 40 0.22 7.07 -10.23
CA ILE A 40 0.90 7.58 -9.03
C ILE A 40 1.25 6.42 -8.10
N ASN A 41 0.30 5.54 -7.78
CA ASN A 41 0.52 4.38 -6.92
C ASN A 41 1.61 3.47 -7.49
N PHE A 42 1.55 3.16 -8.79
CA PHE A 42 2.58 2.39 -9.47
C PHE A 42 3.97 3.04 -9.34
N ALA A 43 4.06 4.34 -9.62
CA ALA A 43 5.32 5.08 -9.51
C ALA A 43 5.86 5.15 -8.07
N VAL A 44 4.98 5.17 -7.05
CA VAL A 44 5.37 5.14 -5.64
C VAL A 44 5.90 3.76 -5.26
N ILE A 45 5.15 2.69 -5.56
CA ILE A 45 5.55 1.32 -5.19
C ILE A 45 6.84 0.94 -5.90
N ARG A 46 7.02 1.32 -7.17
CA ARG A 46 8.25 1.02 -7.93
C ARG A 46 9.52 1.61 -7.33
N ARG A 47 9.44 2.66 -6.50
CA ARG A 47 10.59 3.21 -5.76
C ARG A 47 11.12 2.22 -4.72
N TYR A 48 10.23 1.41 -4.14
CA TYR A 48 10.58 0.41 -3.13
C TYR A 48 10.74 -0.99 -3.74
N VAL A 49 10.04 -1.26 -4.84
CA VAL A 49 10.02 -2.55 -5.53
C VAL A 49 10.36 -2.34 -7.01
N PRO A 50 11.66 -2.24 -7.38
CA PRO A 50 12.05 -1.94 -8.76
C PRO A 50 11.57 -2.98 -9.79
N ALA A 51 11.41 -4.24 -9.36
CA ALA A 51 10.91 -5.35 -10.16
C ALA A 51 9.38 -5.36 -10.35
N LEU A 52 8.66 -4.33 -9.87
CA LEU A 52 7.21 -4.21 -10.02
C LEU A 52 6.82 -4.21 -11.50
N GLU A 53 5.98 -5.16 -11.88
CA GLU A 53 5.39 -5.26 -13.22
C GLU A 53 3.96 -4.72 -13.23
N ALA A 54 3.15 -5.11 -12.25
CA ALA A 54 1.77 -4.66 -12.11
C ALA A 54 1.32 -4.63 -10.65
N ILE A 55 0.36 -3.73 -10.34
CA ILE A 55 -0.42 -3.80 -9.11
C ILE A 55 -1.69 -4.59 -9.46
N ILE A 56 -1.84 -5.77 -8.86
CA ILE A 56 -2.97 -6.68 -9.12
C ILE A 56 -4.21 -6.19 -8.38
N SER A 57 -4.04 -5.83 -7.11
CA SER A 57 -5.12 -5.36 -6.26
C SER A 57 -4.57 -4.56 -5.08
N TYR A 58 -5.43 -3.88 -4.34
CA TYR A 58 -5.07 -3.22 -3.10
C TYR A 58 -6.23 -3.21 -2.10
N ALA A 59 -5.91 -3.18 -0.81
CA ALA A 59 -6.84 -2.90 0.26
C ALA A 59 -6.58 -1.48 0.81
N PRO A 60 -7.63 -0.65 0.98
CA PRO A 60 -7.48 0.72 1.47
C PRO A 60 -6.88 0.82 2.88
N SER A 61 -6.98 -0.22 3.70
CA SER A 61 -6.47 -0.19 5.07
C SER A 61 -6.06 -1.59 5.50
N ALA A 62 -4.87 -1.73 6.05
CA ALA A 62 -4.42 -2.91 6.75
C ALA A 62 -3.55 -2.53 7.96
N GLN A 63 -3.65 -3.32 9.02
CA GLN A 63 -2.90 -3.17 10.26
C GLN A 63 -2.06 -4.42 10.52
N LEU A 64 -0.82 -4.21 10.97
CA LEU A 64 0.10 -5.28 11.29
C LEU A 64 0.05 -5.64 12.78
N TYR A 65 0.05 -6.94 13.04
CA TYR A 65 0.18 -7.54 14.36
C TYR A 65 1.32 -8.55 14.34
N THR A 66 1.99 -8.68 15.47
CA THR A 66 3.09 -9.61 15.69
C THR A 66 2.79 -10.49 16.88
N MET A 67 3.15 -11.77 16.78
CA MET A 67 3.08 -12.66 17.93
C MET A 67 4.32 -12.45 18.81
N GLN A 68 4.11 -12.18 20.10
CA GLN A 68 5.17 -12.16 21.10
C GLN A 68 5.64 -13.59 21.41
N PRO A 69 6.86 -13.78 21.94
CA PRO A 69 7.33 -15.10 22.39
C PRO A 69 6.43 -15.73 23.47
N THR A 70 5.67 -14.93 24.19
CA THR A 70 4.69 -15.36 25.21
C THR A 70 3.40 -15.93 24.60
N GLY A 71 3.24 -15.87 23.27
CA GLY A 71 2.04 -16.29 22.55
C GLY A 71 0.94 -15.22 22.49
N SER A 72 1.16 -14.03 23.04
CA SER A 72 0.20 -12.92 22.93
C SER A 72 0.35 -12.17 21.60
N TRP A 73 -0.73 -11.59 21.10
CA TRP A 73 -0.71 -10.72 19.93
C TRP A 73 -0.47 -9.27 20.33
N GLU A 74 0.48 -8.62 19.67
CA GLU A 74 0.76 -7.20 19.83
C GLU A 74 0.46 -6.45 18.53
N LYS A 75 -0.31 -5.36 18.66
CA LYS A 75 -0.55 -4.44 17.55
C LYS A 75 0.70 -3.60 17.32
N GLN A 76 1.23 -3.63 16.10
CA GLN A 76 2.29 -2.72 15.70
C GLN A 76 1.68 -1.34 15.43
N ALA A 77 1.61 -0.51 16.47
CA ALA A 77 0.87 0.75 16.47
C ALA A 77 1.28 1.70 15.32
N ASN A 78 2.51 1.60 14.86
CA ASN A 78 3.08 2.45 13.83
C ASN A 78 3.03 1.87 12.42
N VAL A 79 2.52 0.64 12.22
CA VAL A 79 2.51 -0.01 10.89
C VAL A 79 1.07 -0.24 10.43
N GLU A 80 0.55 0.77 9.75
CA GLU A 80 -0.82 0.81 9.24
C GLU A 80 -0.89 1.61 7.94
N GLY A 81 -1.57 1.08 6.92
CA GLY A 81 -1.75 1.82 5.69
C GLY A 81 -2.37 1.03 4.55
N THR A 82 -2.02 1.38 3.32
CA THR A 82 -2.58 0.71 2.12
C THR A 82 -1.80 -0.56 1.84
N LEU A 83 -2.49 -1.69 1.74
CA LEU A 83 -1.88 -2.97 1.34
C LEU A 83 -2.02 -3.14 -0.17
N PHE A 84 -0.91 -3.33 -0.88
CA PHE A 84 -0.88 -3.62 -2.31
C PHE A 84 -0.48 -5.06 -2.54
N ILE A 85 -1.14 -5.72 -3.49
CA ILE A 85 -0.74 -7.02 -4.03
C ILE A 85 -0.14 -6.76 -5.41
N CYS A 86 1.10 -7.20 -5.60
CA CYS A 86 1.91 -6.82 -6.74
C CYS A 86 2.42 -8.05 -7.48
N GLN A 87 2.41 -7.97 -8.81
CA GLN A 87 3.16 -8.86 -9.68
C GLN A 87 4.56 -8.30 -9.89
N LEU A 88 5.55 -9.19 -9.81
CA LEU A 88 6.95 -8.87 -10.07
C LEU A 88 7.39 -9.48 -11.39
N THR A 89 8.49 -8.94 -11.94
CA THR A 89 9.20 -9.58 -13.04
C THR A 89 9.47 -11.06 -12.69
N PRO A 90 9.15 -12.00 -13.60
CA PRO A 90 9.36 -13.43 -13.38
C PRO A 90 10.78 -13.78 -12.93
N SER A 91 10.93 -14.90 -12.24
CA SER A 91 12.22 -15.40 -11.79
C SER A 91 13.18 -15.55 -12.98
N PRO A 92 14.38 -14.92 -12.96
CA PRO A 92 15.32 -15.06 -14.07
C PRO A 92 15.91 -16.48 -14.17
N ILE A 93 15.78 -17.29 -13.12
CA ILE A 93 16.33 -18.65 -13.05
C ILE A 93 15.28 -19.67 -13.50
N THR A 94 14.07 -19.58 -12.94
CA THR A 94 13.02 -20.59 -13.17
C THR A 94 11.98 -20.15 -14.20
N GLY A 95 11.94 -18.86 -14.56
CA GLY A 95 10.83 -18.27 -15.33
C GLY A 95 9.51 -18.19 -14.55
N GLY A 96 9.53 -18.57 -13.27
CA GLY A 96 8.36 -18.68 -12.41
C GLY A 96 7.72 -17.33 -12.05
N SER A 97 6.43 -17.36 -11.76
CA SER A 97 5.64 -16.16 -11.44
C SER A 97 5.96 -15.65 -10.04
N ARG A 98 6.33 -14.38 -9.94
CA ARG A 98 6.73 -13.77 -8.66
C ARG A 98 5.72 -12.72 -8.23
N HIS A 99 5.40 -12.75 -6.94
CA HIS A 99 4.40 -11.87 -6.34
C HIS A 99 4.90 -11.35 -5.01
N CYS A 100 4.51 -10.14 -4.64
CA CYS A 100 4.75 -9.63 -3.30
C CYS A 100 3.57 -8.83 -2.79
N ILE A 101 3.50 -8.69 -1.47
CA ILE A 101 2.64 -7.73 -0.81
C ILE A 101 3.45 -6.54 -0.32
N VAL A 102 2.87 -5.34 -0.38
CA VAL A 102 3.46 -4.10 0.13
C VAL A 102 2.45 -3.39 1.02
N LEU A 103 2.73 -3.28 2.31
CA LEU A 103 1.98 -2.39 3.20
C LEU A 103 2.70 -1.04 3.24
N LEU A 104 2.15 -0.08 2.49
CA LEU A 104 2.64 1.29 2.47
C LEU A 104 2.10 2.02 3.70
N ASN A 105 2.99 2.32 4.63
CA ASN A 105 2.65 2.87 5.93
C ASN A 105 2.26 4.35 5.83
N ARG A 106 1.15 4.71 6.49
CA ARG A 106 0.64 6.08 6.56
C ARG A 106 1.09 6.82 7.83
N LYS A 107 1.47 6.07 8.87
CA LYS A 107 1.85 6.59 10.19
C LYS A 107 3.36 6.74 10.37
N GLY A 108 4.14 6.18 9.46
CA GLY A 108 5.60 6.22 9.49
C GLY A 108 6.22 5.96 8.13
N LEU A 109 7.55 6.00 8.10
CA LEU A 109 8.35 5.73 6.90
C LEU A 109 8.65 4.24 6.69
N GLU A 110 8.13 3.42 7.59
CA GLU A 110 8.45 2.01 7.75
C GLU A 110 7.43 1.14 7.01
N ASN A 111 7.77 0.76 5.78
CA ASN A 111 6.91 -0.06 4.93
C ASN A 111 7.25 -1.55 5.11
N LEU A 112 6.22 -2.42 5.06
CA LEU A 112 6.40 -3.87 5.01
C LEU A 112 6.34 -4.33 3.55
N ILE A 113 7.32 -5.13 3.12
CA ILE A 113 7.38 -5.71 1.77
C ILE A 113 7.78 -7.17 1.91
N VAL A 114 6.90 -8.07 1.49
CA VAL A 114 7.08 -9.53 1.62
C VAL A 114 6.80 -10.20 0.28
N GLU A 115 7.77 -10.94 -0.24
CA GLU A 115 7.58 -11.75 -1.44
C GLU A 115 6.93 -13.11 -1.09
N SER A 116 6.01 -13.59 -1.93
CA SER A 116 5.28 -14.84 -1.71
C SER A 116 6.20 -16.04 -1.56
N GLY A 117 7.35 -16.05 -2.26
CA GLY A 117 8.36 -17.10 -2.17
C GLY A 117 9.14 -17.13 -0.86
N GLU A 118 8.95 -16.15 0.02
CA GLU A 118 9.62 -16.09 1.32
C GLU A 118 8.73 -16.59 2.47
N ILE A 119 7.42 -16.64 2.23
CA ILE A 119 6.43 -17.09 3.20
C ILE A 119 6.47 -18.62 3.29
N GLN A 120 6.43 -19.13 4.52
CA GLN A 120 6.46 -20.56 4.83
C GLN A 120 5.06 -21.14 4.99
N ASN A 121 4.16 -20.37 5.59
CA ASN A 121 2.76 -20.74 5.75
C ASN A 121 1.86 -19.52 5.60
N VAL A 122 0.70 -19.70 4.97
CA VAL A 122 -0.37 -18.70 4.94
C VAL A 122 -1.64 -19.31 5.49
N GLU A 123 -2.21 -18.68 6.51
CA GLU A 123 -3.47 -19.08 7.11
C GLU A 123 -4.46 -17.91 7.10
N ILE A 124 -5.72 -18.21 6.77
CA ILE A 124 -6.82 -17.26 6.86
C ILE A 124 -7.71 -17.75 8.00
N THR A 125 -7.73 -16.99 9.11
CA THR A 125 -8.53 -17.35 10.29
C THR A 125 -10.03 -17.24 10.02
N GLU A 126 -10.87 -17.88 10.82
CA GLU A 126 -12.33 -17.74 10.76
C GLU A 126 -12.81 -16.29 10.92
N GLN A 127 -12.07 -15.48 11.68
CA GLN A 127 -12.37 -14.06 11.89
C GLN A 127 -11.86 -13.18 10.73
N GLY A 128 -11.22 -13.78 9.73
CA GLY A 128 -10.73 -13.13 8.50
C GLY A 128 -9.43 -12.35 8.67
N TYR A 129 -8.62 -12.65 9.69
CA TYR A 129 -7.22 -12.26 9.74
C TYR A 129 -6.37 -13.11 8.79
N LEU A 130 -5.34 -12.49 8.20
CA LEU A 130 -4.36 -13.16 7.36
C LEU A 130 -3.06 -13.34 8.14
N MET A 131 -2.69 -14.60 8.40
CA MET A 131 -1.47 -14.96 9.13
C MET A 131 -0.39 -15.43 8.15
N LEU A 132 0.81 -14.84 8.27
CA LEU A 132 1.97 -15.12 7.43
C LEU A 132 3.09 -15.64 8.32
N GLY A 133 3.52 -16.87 8.06
CA GLY A 133 4.57 -17.54 8.81
C GLY A 133 5.93 -17.49 8.10
N PHE A 134 7.00 -17.31 8.88
CA PHE A 134 8.37 -17.16 8.38
C PHE A 134 9.34 -18.03 9.17
N LYS A 135 10.31 -18.61 8.47
CA LYS A 135 11.45 -19.29 9.10
C LYS A 135 12.51 -18.23 9.44
N PRO A 136 12.97 -18.15 10.70
CA PRO A 136 14.06 -17.25 11.07
C PRO A 136 15.39 -17.65 10.40
N ARG A 137 16.23 -16.64 10.14
CA ARG A 137 17.54 -16.80 9.47
C ARG A 137 18.61 -17.51 10.31
N ALA A 138 18.43 -17.62 11.62
CA ALA A 138 19.49 -18.08 12.53
C ALA A 138 19.55 -19.60 12.67
N GLU A 139 20.74 -20.16 12.42
CA GLU A 139 21.11 -21.57 12.61
C GLU A 139 21.21 -22.00 14.09
N SER A 140 20.54 -21.30 15.00
CA SER A 140 20.40 -21.76 16.38
C SER A 140 19.20 -22.70 16.45
N HIS A 141 19.44 -23.94 16.87
CA HIS A 141 18.51 -25.09 16.92
C HIS A 141 17.18 -24.90 17.70
N GLN A 142 16.80 -23.68 18.09
CA GLN A 142 15.63 -23.39 18.94
C GLN A 142 14.85 -22.13 18.53
N THR A 143 14.94 -21.66 17.28
CA THR A 143 14.17 -20.45 16.91
C THR A 143 12.80 -20.81 16.36
N GLU A 144 11.76 -20.47 17.13
CA GLU A 144 10.36 -20.62 16.76
C GLU A 144 10.00 -19.87 15.46
N MET A 145 9.03 -20.40 14.73
CA MET A 145 8.49 -19.79 13.52
C MET A 145 7.92 -18.40 13.84
N LYS A 146 8.34 -17.38 13.08
CA LYS A 146 7.82 -16.02 13.25
C LYS A 146 6.48 -15.90 12.53
N VAL A 147 5.50 -15.30 13.18
CA VAL A 147 4.16 -15.11 12.60
C VAL A 147 3.79 -13.62 12.59
N LEU A 148 3.43 -13.13 11.41
CA LEU A 148 2.77 -11.84 11.22
C LEU A 148 1.28 -12.07 11.02
N CYS A 149 0.47 -11.15 11.53
CA CYS A 149 -0.96 -11.13 11.29
C CYS A 149 -1.35 -9.79 10.69
N LEU A 150 -2.12 -9.83 9.60
CA LEU A 150 -2.69 -8.65 8.95
C LEU A 150 -4.19 -8.63 9.19
N PHE A 151 -4.66 -7.52 9.77
CA PHE A 151 -6.07 -7.19 9.76
C PHE A 151 -6.34 -6.25 8.59
N ILE A 152 -7.13 -6.72 7.63
CA ILE A 152 -7.39 -6.02 6.36
C ILE A 152 -8.81 -5.47 6.38
N GLN A 153 -8.98 -4.22 5.97
CA GLN A 153 -10.26 -3.55 5.77
C GLN A 153 -10.37 -3.18 4.28
N ALA A 154 -11.28 -3.86 3.59
CA ALA A 154 -11.58 -3.63 2.18
C ALA A 154 -13.01 -4.08 1.88
N ASP A 155 -13.71 -3.25 1.11
CA ASP A 155 -15.08 -3.53 0.63
C ASP A 155 -15.08 -4.02 -0.81
N ASP A 156 -14.19 -3.47 -1.66
CA ASP A 156 -14.08 -3.82 -3.08
C ASP A 156 -12.59 -3.86 -3.53
N PRO A 157 -12.05 -5.05 -3.90
CA PRO A 157 -12.67 -6.36 -3.67
C PRO A 157 -12.78 -6.64 -2.16
N PRO A 158 -13.71 -7.51 -1.72
CA PRO A 158 -13.90 -7.81 -0.31
C PRO A 158 -12.64 -8.40 0.30
N ARG A 159 -12.45 -8.17 1.60
CA ARG A 159 -11.30 -8.68 2.38
C ARG A 159 -11.00 -10.16 2.11
N GLU A 160 -12.02 -11.01 2.04
CA GLU A 160 -11.86 -12.44 1.81
C GLU A 160 -11.21 -12.73 0.46
N ALA A 161 -11.57 -11.98 -0.59
CA ALA A 161 -10.96 -12.11 -1.91
C ALA A 161 -9.49 -11.65 -1.92
N ILE A 162 -9.18 -10.57 -1.19
CA ILE A 162 -7.79 -10.11 -0.98
C ILE A 162 -6.95 -11.21 -0.28
N CYS A 163 -7.47 -11.78 0.81
CA CYS A 163 -6.78 -12.85 1.53
C CYS A 163 -6.56 -14.10 0.67
N GLN A 164 -7.57 -14.52 -0.09
CA GLN A 164 -7.47 -15.68 -0.99
C GLN A 164 -6.46 -15.44 -2.13
N MET A 165 -6.40 -14.21 -2.67
CA MET A 165 -5.40 -13.85 -3.68
C MET A 165 -3.97 -13.97 -3.14
N ILE A 166 -3.71 -13.44 -1.94
CA ILE A 166 -2.39 -13.55 -1.30
C ILE A 166 -2.03 -15.01 -1.03
N LYS A 167 -3.00 -15.80 -0.53
CA LYS A 167 -2.81 -17.24 -0.30
C LYS A 167 -2.48 -17.99 -1.59
N GLY A 168 -3.23 -17.75 -2.66
CA GLY A 168 -2.99 -18.38 -3.97
C GLY A 168 -1.61 -18.06 -4.53
N HIS A 169 -1.13 -16.81 -4.38
CA HIS A 169 0.23 -16.45 -4.79
C HIS A 169 1.32 -17.17 -3.98
N TRP A 170 1.09 -17.40 -2.69
CA TRP A 170 1.99 -18.22 -1.85
C TRP A 170 1.95 -19.70 -2.22
N GLU A 171 0.76 -20.27 -2.48
CA GLU A 171 0.61 -21.67 -2.92
C GLU A 171 1.36 -21.91 -4.23
N GLU A 172 1.24 -20.96 -5.18
CA GLU A 172 1.96 -21.01 -6.45
C GLU A 172 3.48 -20.92 -6.26
N ALA A 173 3.96 -19.98 -5.46
CA ALA A 173 5.39 -19.86 -5.15
C ALA A 173 5.93 -21.12 -4.43
N THR A 174 5.11 -21.76 -3.59
CA THR A 174 5.47 -23.00 -2.89
C THR A 174 5.54 -24.20 -3.85
N ARG A 175 4.61 -24.28 -4.80
CA ARG A 175 4.63 -25.26 -5.88
C ARG A 175 5.90 -25.12 -6.72
N GLU A 176 6.25 -23.90 -7.12
CA GLU A 176 7.46 -23.63 -7.91
C GLU A 176 8.75 -24.00 -7.17
N ARG A 177 8.87 -23.65 -5.87
CA ARG A 177 10.02 -24.06 -5.03
C ARG A 177 10.17 -25.58 -4.95
N SER A 178 9.05 -26.28 -4.77
CA SER A 178 9.04 -27.74 -4.67
C SER A 178 9.53 -28.41 -5.96
N LEU A 179 9.16 -27.85 -7.12
CA LEU A 179 9.61 -28.36 -8.43
C LEU A 179 11.08 -28.05 -8.72
N ALA A 180 11.59 -26.92 -8.23
CA ALA A 180 12.99 -26.53 -8.39
C ALA A 180 13.97 -27.38 -7.57
N GLY A 181 13.49 -28.37 -6.79
CA GLY A 181 14.32 -29.22 -5.95
C GLY A 181 15.03 -28.46 -4.82
N GLY A 182 14.58 -27.24 -4.54
CA GLY A 182 15.08 -26.47 -3.41
C GLY A 182 14.73 -27.22 -2.14
N SER A 183 15.72 -27.78 -1.45
CA SER A 183 15.58 -28.09 -0.03
C SER A 183 15.03 -26.86 0.67
N ASP A 184 14.30 -27.09 1.75
CA ASP A 184 13.55 -26.22 2.67
C ASP A 184 14.32 -25.00 3.26
N GLY A 185 15.32 -24.52 2.52
CA GLY A 185 16.46 -23.67 2.84
C GLY A 185 16.64 -22.57 1.79
N ILE A 186 15.54 -21.97 1.32
CA ILE A 186 15.60 -20.53 1.09
C ILE A 186 15.72 -19.90 2.48
N SER A 187 16.94 -19.76 2.96
CA SER A 187 17.31 -18.90 4.09
C SER A 187 17.23 -17.42 3.69
N ASN A 188 16.20 -17.03 2.94
CA ASN A 188 16.03 -15.65 2.51
C ASN A 188 14.69 -15.15 3.05
N LEU A 189 14.73 -14.76 4.32
CA LEU A 189 14.12 -13.53 4.80
C LEU A 189 14.75 -13.09 6.13
N GLY A 190 15.97 -12.59 6.03
CA GLY A 190 16.41 -11.50 6.90
C GLY A 190 16.39 -10.15 6.19
N ASP A 191 16.12 -10.14 4.89
CA ASP A 191 16.13 -8.95 4.08
C ASP A 191 15.38 -9.28 2.80
N GLY A 192 14.09 -8.93 2.72
CA GLY A 192 13.45 -9.01 1.42
C GLY A 192 14.23 -8.06 0.51
N PHE A 193 14.64 -8.51 -0.67
CA PHE A 193 15.57 -7.83 -1.59
C PHE A 193 16.01 -6.40 -1.20
N ILE A 194 17.22 -6.29 -0.62
CA ILE A 194 18.06 -5.09 -0.57
C ILE A 194 19.20 -5.31 -1.57
N PRO A 195 19.39 -4.46 -2.60
CA PRO A 195 20.65 -4.48 -3.34
C PRO A 195 21.77 -4.03 -2.41
N SER A 196 22.83 -4.84 -2.39
CA SER A 196 24.02 -4.70 -1.57
C SER A 196 24.59 -3.29 -1.60
N THR A 197 24.92 -2.76 -0.42
CA THR A 197 25.70 -1.54 -0.26
C THR A 197 27.16 -1.84 -0.55
N GLU A 198 27.62 -1.55 -1.77
CA GLU A 198 28.99 -1.09 -1.96
C GLU A 198 28.95 0.15 -2.86
N GLY A 199 29.31 1.28 -2.24
CA GLY A 199 29.73 2.53 -2.87
C GLY A 199 28.73 3.18 -3.81
N HIS A 200 28.03 4.22 -3.34
CA HIS A 200 28.14 5.56 -3.91
C HIS A 200 27.28 6.50 -3.06
N GLU A 201 27.96 7.48 -2.48
CA GLU A 201 27.39 8.57 -1.69
C GLU A 201 26.36 9.38 -2.50
N ASP A 202 25.47 10.02 -1.76
CA ASP A 202 24.44 10.97 -2.20
C ASP A 202 23.20 10.41 -2.92
N GLN A 203 22.26 9.84 -2.15
CA GLN A 203 20.84 10.03 -2.44
C GLN A 203 19.97 10.02 -1.17
N LYS A 204 19.39 11.19 -0.91
CA LYS A 204 18.36 11.56 0.06
C LYS A 204 17.44 10.37 0.43
N THR A 205 17.57 9.91 1.67
CA THR A 205 16.72 8.90 2.32
C THR A 205 15.24 9.18 2.11
N MET A 206 14.54 8.26 1.43
CA MET A 206 13.09 8.25 1.34
C MET A 206 12.60 6.84 1.74
N GLY A 207 12.09 6.71 2.97
CA GLY A 207 11.50 5.46 3.50
C GLY A 207 12.51 4.37 3.84
N ARG A 208 12.48 3.83 5.07
CA ARG A 208 13.28 2.65 5.43
C ARG A 208 12.40 1.41 5.33
N ARG A 209 12.88 0.36 4.67
CA ARG A 209 12.21 -0.94 4.62
C ARG A 209 12.32 -1.60 6.00
N LEU A 210 11.22 -2.13 6.53
CA LEU A 210 11.26 -2.93 7.75
C LEU A 210 11.82 -4.31 7.47
N SER A 211 12.96 -4.65 8.06
CA SER A 211 13.39 -6.05 8.12
C SER A 211 12.56 -6.81 9.17
N LEU A 212 12.34 -8.11 8.95
CA LEU A 212 11.73 -8.96 9.98
C LEU A 212 12.55 -8.94 11.28
N SER A 213 13.87 -8.73 11.24
CA SER A 213 14.66 -8.68 12.46
C SER A 213 14.37 -7.43 13.31
N GLU A 214 14.06 -6.31 12.67
CA GLU A 214 13.77 -5.04 13.35
C GLU A 214 12.36 -5.00 13.95
N LEU A 215 11.39 -5.66 13.31
CA LEU A 215 10.01 -5.73 13.80
C LEU A 215 9.87 -6.49 15.13
N PHE A 216 10.84 -7.36 15.46
CA PHE A 216 10.76 -8.24 16.63
C PHE A 216 11.86 -8.01 17.68
N GLY A 217 12.71 -6.98 17.51
CA GLY A 217 13.76 -6.62 18.47
C GLY A 217 14.95 -7.60 18.54
N LYS A 218 16.15 -7.07 18.83
CA LYS A 218 17.30 -7.86 19.26
C LYS A 218 17.12 -8.18 20.74
N SER A 219 17.27 -9.47 21.09
CA SER A 219 17.34 -9.97 22.47
C SER A 219 18.39 -9.25 23.31
#